data_AF-A0A7C1GC44-F1
#
_entry.id   AF-A0A7C1GC44-F1
#
_cell.length_a   1.000
_cell.length_b   1.000
_cell.length_c   1.000
_cell.angle_alpha   90.00
_cell.angle_beta   90.00
_cell.angle_gamma   90.00
#
_symmetry.space_group_name_H-M   'P 1'
#
loop_
_entity.id
_entity.type
_entity.pdbx_description
1 polymer ?
#
loop_
_entity_poly.entity_id
_entity_poly.type
_entity_poly.pdbx_seq_one_letter_code
_entity_poly.pdbx_strand_id
1 'polypeptide(L)'
;MRRSVIVLNSVVLVLLFSCASSTPERVDPDLGIPPPDRWTSPYPLSYGQIDHWWEEFGDPALNDLIEKTLERNFDVKAALARFDAAQAQARIEGADGKPLLDGSLSASSRRQNVAVSSFPQGSDVVIRSTANSFGASLNLS
;
A
#
# COMPACT_ATOMS: atom_id res chain seq x y z
N MET A 1 13.93 35.12 32.82
CA MET A 1 13.78 33.64 32.89
C MET A 1 12.42 33.16 32.40
N ARG A 2 11.28 33.55 32.99
CA ARG A 2 9.93 33.13 32.53
C ARG A 2 9.61 33.44 31.06
N ARG A 3 9.97 34.63 30.56
CA ARG A 3 9.75 35.03 29.14
C ARG A 3 10.57 34.20 28.15
N SER A 4 11.81 33.86 28.51
CA SER A 4 12.71 33.04 27.69
C SER A 4 12.21 31.60 27.56
N VAL A 5 11.64 31.03 28.63
CA VAL A 5 11.05 29.68 28.64
C VAL A 5 9.79 29.61 27.78
N ILE A 6 8.95 30.66 27.80
CA ILE A 6 7.73 30.73 26.98
C ILE A 6 8.10 30.80 25.49
N VAL A 7 9.08 31.64 25.12
CA VAL A 7 9.55 31.76 23.73
C VAL A 7 10.16 30.44 23.23
N LEU A 8 10.96 29.76 24.07
CA LEU A 8 11.53 28.46 23.71
C LEU A 8 10.44 27.39 23.49
N ASN A 9 9.43 27.34 24.35
CA ASN A 9 8.30 26.41 24.21
C ASN A 9 7.45 26.70 22.96
N SER A 10 7.22 27.98 22.64
CA SER A 10 6.49 28.37 21.43
C SER A 10 7.24 28.00 20.15
N VAL A 11 8.57 28.14 20.13
CA VAL A 11 9.40 27.73 18.98
C VAL A 11 9.37 26.22 18.79
N VAL A 12 9.46 25.45 19.88
CA VAL A 12 9.35 23.98 19.83
C VAL A 12 7.98 23.54 19.33
N LEU A 13 6.89 24.21 19.76
CA LEU A 13 5.54 23.90 19.29
C LEU A 13 5.38 24.16 17.78
N VAL A 14 5.93 25.27 17.26
CA VAL A 14 5.89 25.60 15.82
C VAL A 14 6.69 24.61 14.98
N LEU A 15 7.86 24.17 15.47
CA LEU A 15 8.68 23.16 14.79
C LEU A 15 7.98 21.80 14.68
N LEU A 16 7.12 21.43 15.64
CA LEU A 16 6.37 20.17 15.62
C LEU A 16 5.20 20.17 14.62
N PHE A 17 4.59 21.32 14.32
CA PHE A 17 3.48 21.44 13.36
C PHE A 17 3.92 21.64 11.91
N SER A 18 5.20 21.85 11.65
CA SER A 18 5.72 22.12 10.29
C SER A 18 5.77 20.87 9.39
N CYS A 19 5.41 19.68 9.89
CA CYS A 19 5.37 18.43 9.12
C CYS A 19 3.94 18.06 8.69
N ALA A 20 3.09 19.05 8.43
CA ALA A 20 1.81 18.82 7.76
C ALA A 20 2.06 18.77 6.25
N SER A 21 2.29 17.58 5.71
CA SER A 21 2.40 17.36 4.27
C SER A 21 1.05 17.65 3.60
N SER A 22 0.88 18.88 3.11
CA SER A 22 -0.22 19.18 2.20
C SER A 22 -0.01 18.39 0.91
N THR A 23 -0.97 17.56 0.54
CA THR A 23 -1.00 16.98 -0.81
C THR A 23 -0.93 18.14 -1.82
N PRO A 24 -0.04 18.07 -2.84
CA PRO A 24 0.05 19.13 -3.83
C PRO A 24 -1.30 19.30 -4.52
N GLU A 25 -1.69 20.55 -4.76
CA GLU A 25 -2.90 20.87 -5.52
C GLU A 25 -2.81 20.24 -6.91
N ARG A 26 -3.90 19.64 -7.36
CA ARG A 26 -3.96 19.11 -8.73
C ARG A 26 -3.98 20.29 -9.69
N VAL A 27 -2.89 20.51 -10.41
CA VAL A 27 -2.84 21.45 -11.51
C VAL A 27 -3.14 20.69 -12.79
N ASP A 28 -4.26 20.99 -13.44
CA ASP A 28 -4.54 20.44 -14.76
C ASP A 28 -3.53 21.03 -15.78
N PRO A 29 -2.89 20.18 -16.60
CA PRO A 29 -1.86 20.65 -17.52
C PRO A 29 -2.47 21.56 -18.58
N ASP A 30 -1.85 22.72 -18.81
CA ASP A 30 -2.19 23.56 -19.95
C ASP A 30 -1.75 22.84 -21.24
N LEU A 31 -2.73 22.38 -22.02
CA LEU A 31 -2.49 21.69 -23.28
C LEU A 31 -1.98 22.63 -24.38
N GLY A 32 -1.95 23.94 -24.15
CA GLY A 32 -1.56 24.96 -25.14
C GLY A 32 -2.55 25.10 -26.30
N ILE A 33 -3.66 24.36 -26.26
CA ILE A 33 -4.73 24.36 -27.25
C ILE A 33 -6.02 24.65 -26.50
N PRO A 34 -6.50 25.90 -26.51
CA PRO A 34 -7.75 26.22 -25.84
C PRO A 34 -8.90 25.49 -26.54
N PRO A 35 -9.76 24.75 -25.81
CA PRO A 35 -10.96 24.20 -26.40
C PRO A 35 -11.88 25.34 -26.86
N PRO A 36 -12.70 25.13 -27.90
CA PRO A 36 -13.66 26.13 -28.33
C PRO A 36 -14.73 26.36 -27.25
N ASP A 37 -15.23 27.58 -27.14
CA ASP A 37 -16.31 27.94 -26.20
C ASP A 37 -17.58 27.11 -26.39
N ARG A 38 -17.80 26.62 -27.63
CA ARG A 38 -18.90 25.72 -27.96
C ARG A 38 -18.51 24.72 -29.04
N TRP A 39 -18.95 23.49 -28.85
CA TRP A 39 -18.97 22.48 -29.90
C TRP A 39 -20.27 22.61 -30.70
N THR A 40 -20.17 22.76 -32.01
CA THR A 40 -21.35 22.87 -32.89
C THR A 40 -21.66 21.52 -33.52
N SER A 41 -22.87 21.02 -33.30
CA SER A 41 -23.40 19.82 -33.98
C SER A 41 -24.70 20.19 -34.69
N PRO A 42 -24.92 19.74 -35.94
CA PRO A 42 -26.21 19.86 -36.60
C PRO A 42 -27.26 18.90 -36.00
N TYR A 43 -26.84 17.95 -35.16
CA TYR A 43 -27.69 16.99 -34.47
C TYR A 43 -27.91 17.40 -33.00
N PRO A 44 -29.12 17.19 -32.44
CA PRO A 44 -29.37 17.42 -31.04
C PRO A 44 -28.44 16.56 -30.18
N LEU A 45 -27.74 17.17 -29.23
CA LEU A 45 -26.85 16.47 -28.31
C LEU A 45 -27.71 15.68 -27.31
N SER A 46 -27.58 14.35 -27.36
CA SER A 46 -28.14 13.47 -26.33
C SER A 46 -27.08 13.28 -25.24
N TYR A 47 -27.33 13.81 -24.05
CA TYR A 47 -26.49 13.60 -22.87
C TYR A 47 -27.01 12.40 -22.09
N GLY A 48 -26.86 11.22 -22.68
CA GLY A 48 -27.20 9.94 -22.06
C GLY A 48 -25.94 9.10 -21.86
N GLN A 49 -25.93 8.26 -20.84
CA GLN A 49 -24.93 7.20 -20.72
C GLN A 49 -25.16 6.21 -21.87
N ILE A 50 -24.28 6.22 -22.88
CA ILE A 50 -24.42 5.37 -24.05
C ILE A 50 -23.75 4.02 -23.76
N ASP A 51 -24.44 3.17 -22.98
CA ASP A 51 -23.93 1.84 -22.62
C ASP A 51 -23.88 0.90 -23.84
N HIS A 52 -24.84 1.02 -24.76
CA HIS A 52 -25.02 0.13 -25.92
C HIS A 52 -25.07 0.93 -27.24
N TRP A 53 -24.07 1.77 -27.48
CA TRP A 53 -24.00 2.66 -28.66
C TRP A 53 -24.14 1.91 -29.99
N TRP A 54 -23.80 0.62 -30.02
CA TRP A 54 -23.88 -0.21 -31.23
C TRP A 54 -25.31 -0.61 -31.60
N GLU A 55 -26.28 -0.51 -30.68
CA GLU A 55 -27.68 -0.80 -31.00
C GLU A 55 -28.29 0.24 -31.96
N GLU A 56 -27.73 1.46 -32.00
CA GLU A 56 -28.16 2.51 -32.92
C GLU A 56 -27.97 2.15 -34.40
N PHE A 57 -27.15 1.13 -34.71
CA PHE A 57 -26.99 0.61 -36.06
C PHE A 57 -28.18 -0.24 -36.53
N GLY A 58 -29.03 -0.71 -35.63
CA GLY A 58 -30.22 -1.50 -35.97
C GLY A 58 -29.94 -2.90 -36.53
N ASP A 59 -28.74 -3.44 -36.35
CA ASP A 59 -28.35 -4.78 -36.80
C ASP A 59 -28.35 -5.79 -35.64
N PRO A 60 -29.33 -6.72 -35.57
CA PRO A 60 -29.40 -7.69 -34.49
C PRO A 60 -28.24 -8.70 -34.50
N ALA A 61 -27.61 -8.96 -35.66
CA ALA A 61 -26.45 -9.84 -35.73
C ALA A 61 -25.20 -9.15 -35.16
N LEU A 62 -25.07 -7.83 -35.36
CA LEU A 62 -24.01 -7.03 -34.75
C LEU A 62 -24.14 -7.02 -33.21
N ASN A 63 -25.36 -6.84 -32.70
CA ASN A 63 -25.61 -6.83 -31.26
C ASN A 63 -25.17 -8.16 -30.61
N ASP A 64 -25.61 -9.28 -31.17
CA ASP A 64 -25.25 -10.62 -30.68
C ASP A 64 -23.73 -10.88 -30.73
N LEU A 65 -23.05 -10.40 -31.78
CA LEU A 65 -21.59 -10.52 -31.89
C LEU A 65 -20.87 -9.70 -30.82
N ILE A 66 -21.30 -8.47 -30.58
CA ILE A 66 -20.69 -7.57 -29.59
C ILE A 66 -20.92 -8.13 -28.18
N GLU A 67 -22.13 -8.56 -27.84
CA GLU A 67 -22.44 -9.17 -26.53
C GLU A 67 -21.57 -10.40 -26.26
N LYS A 68 -21.53 -11.36 -27.21
CA LYS A 68 -20.66 -12.55 -27.08
C LYS A 68 -19.18 -12.19 -26.95
N THR A 69 -18.76 -11.15 -27.66
CA THR A 69 -17.38 -10.67 -27.58
C THR A 69 -17.11 -10.09 -26.20
N LEU A 70 -17.94 -9.19 -25.68
CA LEU A 70 -17.76 -8.57 -24.36
C LEU A 70 -17.70 -9.61 -23.22
N GLU A 71 -18.50 -10.67 -23.27
CA GLU A 71 -18.44 -11.76 -22.29
C GLU A 71 -17.11 -12.52 -22.29
N ARG A 72 -16.49 -12.65 -23.47
CA ARG A 72 -15.33 -13.51 -23.72
C ARG A 72 -14.07 -12.75 -24.16
N ASN A 73 -14.06 -11.42 -24.06
CA ASN A 73 -12.96 -10.59 -24.51
C ASN A 73 -11.77 -10.71 -23.52
N PHE A 74 -10.70 -11.35 -23.96
CA PHE A 74 -9.48 -11.50 -23.15
C PHE A 74 -8.71 -10.20 -22.96
N ASP A 75 -8.79 -9.25 -23.88
CA ASP A 75 -8.12 -7.95 -23.76
C ASP A 75 -8.76 -7.11 -22.65
N VAL A 76 -10.10 -7.08 -22.57
CA VAL A 76 -10.82 -6.41 -21.48
C VAL A 76 -10.50 -7.06 -20.14
N LYS A 77 -10.48 -8.40 -20.08
CA LYS A 77 -10.09 -9.14 -18.86
C LYS A 77 -8.65 -8.84 -18.45
N ALA A 78 -7.72 -8.76 -19.40
CA ALA A 78 -6.34 -8.39 -19.15
C ALA A 78 -6.21 -6.93 -18.68
N ALA A 79 -6.99 -6.00 -19.24
CA ALA A 79 -7.04 -4.61 -18.79
C ALA A 79 -7.55 -4.51 -17.34
N LEU A 80 -8.61 -5.24 -16.99
CA LEU A 80 -9.12 -5.28 -15.63
C LEU A 80 -8.09 -5.85 -14.64
N ALA A 81 -7.40 -6.94 -15.02
CA ALA A 81 -6.34 -7.49 -14.18
C ALA A 81 -5.18 -6.51 -13.94
N ARG A 82 -4.83 -5.69 -14.94
CA ARG A 82 -3.82 -4.62 -14.78
C ARG A 82 -4.32 -3.51 -13.85
N PHE A 83 -5.59 -3.16 -13.93
CA PHE A 83 -6.22 -2.20 -13.04
C PHE A 83 -6.23 -2.70 -11.58
N ASP A 84 -6.60 -3.95 -11.34
CA ASP A 84 -6.57 -4.56 -10.01
C ASP A 84 -5.16 -4.61 -9.42
N ALA A 85 -4.16 -4.95 -10.25
CA ALA A 85 -2.76 -4.91 -9.86
C ALA A 85 -2.32 -3.49 -9.47
N ALA A 86 -2.71 -2.47 -10.24
CA ALA A 86 -2.41 -1.08 -9.92
C ALA A 86 -3.07 -0.63 -8.61
N GLN A 87 -4.32 -1.04 -8.33
CA GLN A 87 -4.96 -0.77 -7.05
C GLN A 87 -4.27 -1.47 -5.87
N ALA A 88 -3.83 -2.72 -6.05
CA ALA A 88 -3.08 -3.43 -5.03
C ALA A 88 -1.75 -2.71 -4.72
N GLN A 89 -1.05 -2.26 -5.77
CA GLN A 89 0.18 -1.48 -5.63
C GLN A 89 -0.05 -0.17 -4.89
N ALA A 90 -1.09 0.60 -5.26
CA ALA A 90 -1.44 1.83 -4.57
C ALA A 90 -1.77 1.61 -3.08
N ARG A 91 -2.39 0.46 -2.73
CA ARG A 91 -2.64 0.10 -1.32
C ARG A 91 -1.36 -0.22 -0.55
N ILE A 92 -0.40 -0.88 -1.19
CA ILE A 92 0.91 -1.18 -0.58
C ILE A 92 1.67 0.14 -0.32
N GLU A 93 1.77 1.00 -1.34
CA GLU A 93 2.44 2.31 -1.20
C GLU A 93 1.74 3.21 -0.17
N GLY A 94 0.40 3.14 -0.10
CA GLY A 94 -0.37 3.85 0.92
C GLY A 94 -0.27 3.25 2.33
N ALA A 95 0.24 2.02 2.47
CA ALA A 95 0.46 1.38 3.77
C ALA A 95 1.69 1.94 4.50
N ASP A 96 2.69 2.43 3.76
CA ASP A 96 3.90 3.06 4.35
C ASP A 96 3.57 4.30 5.19
N GLY A 97 2.44 4.96 4.92
CA GLY A 97 1.93 6.09 5.71
C GLY A 97 1.07 5.69 6.91
N LYS A 98 0.92 4.39 7.21
CA LYS A 98 0.08 3.86 8.29
C LYS A 98 0.95 3.14 9.34
N PRO A 99 0.52 3.09 10.61
CA PRO A 99 1.24 2.33 11.63
C PRO A 99 1.22 0.83 11.30
N LEU A 100 2.37 0.18 11.46
CA LEU A 100 2.53 -1.26 11.27
C LEU A 100 2.46 -1.95 12.63
N LEU A 101 1.56 -2.92 12.77
CA LEU A 101 1.47 -3.79 13.93
C LEU A 101 2.10 -5.14 13.58
N ASP A 102 3.20 -5.48 14.25
CA ASP A 102 3.89 -6.76 14.11
C ASP A 102 3.89 -7.52 15.43
N GLY A 103 3.78 -8.84 15.36
CA GLY A 103 3.73 -9.71 16.52
C GLY A 103 4.55 -10.97 16.32
N SER A 104 5.45 -11.26 17.26
CA SER A 104 6.31 -12.43 17.17
C SER A 104 6.25 -13.29 18.42
N LEU A 105 6.36 -14.61 18.22
CA LEU A 105 6.52 -15.60 19.27
C LEU A 105 7.80 -16.39 18.99
N SER A 106 8.63 -16.55 20.00
CA SER A 106 9.91 -17.25 19.89
C SER A 106 10.07 -18.26 21.02
N ALA A 107 10.70 -19.38 20.71
CA ALA A 107 11.10 -20.40 21.66
C ALA A 107 12.48 -20.90 21.26
N SER A 108 13.43 -20.91 22.19
CA SER A 108 14.79 -21.42 21.94
C SER A 108 15.27 -22.26 23.11
N SER A 109 15.96 -23.35 22.81
CA SER A 109 16.63 -24.21 23.79
C SER A 109 18.13 -24.21 23.51
N ARG A 110 18.91 -23.78 24.49
CA ARG A 110 20.37 -23.77 24.43
C ARG A 110 20.92 -24.87 25.33
N ARG A 111 21.67 -25.80 24.75
CA ARG A 111 22.41 -26.82 25.49
C ARG A 111 23.89 -26.46 25.51
N GLN A 112 24.48 -26.43 26.69
CA GLN A 112 25.91 -26.24 26.90
C GLN A 112 26.48 -27.43 27.67
N ASN A 113 27.57 -27.98 27.16
CA ASN A 113 28.35 -29.00 27.83
C ASN A 113 29.64 -28.33 28.30
N VAL A 114 29.85 -28.25 29.61
CA VAL A 114 31.09 -27.74 30.18
C VAL A 114 31.87 -28.95 30.70
N ALA A 115 32.99 -29.27 30.06
CA ALA A 115 33.91 -30.28 30.57
C ALA A 115 34.83 -29.61 31.58
N VAL A 116 34.77 -30.06 32.83
CA VAL A 116 35.67 -29.58 33.89
C VAL A 116 36.68 -30.69 34.15
N SER A 117 37.91 -30.50 33.65
CA SER A 117 39.01 -31.42 33.91
C SER A 117 39.43 -31.29 35.38
N SER A 118 39.15 -32.33 36.16
CA SER A 118 39.47 -32.37 37.58
C SER A 118 40.64 -33.35 37.77
N PHE A 119 41.86 -32.82 37.82
CA PHE A 119 43.10 -33.50 38.25
C PHE A 119 43.81 -34.47 37.27
N PRO A 120 45.13 -34.75 37.45
CA PRO A 120 46.00 -35.41 36.46
C PRO A 120 45.74 -36.91 36.21
N GLN A 121 44.88 -37.56 37.01
CA GLN A 121 44.47 -38.97 36.84
C GLN A 121 42.93 -39.14 36.95
N GLY A 122 42.14 -38.08 36.73
CA GLY A 122 40.70 -38.09 36.98
C GLY A 122 39.86 -38.08 35.70
N SER A 123 38.74 -38.81 35.71
CA SER A 123 37.73 -38.81 34.67
C SER A 123 37.14 -37.41 34.43
N ASP A 124 36.99 -37.01 33.16
CA ASP A 124 36.33 -35.76 32.79
C ASP A 124 34.88 -35.72 33.27
N VAL A 125 34.53 -34.73 34.08
CA VAL A 125 33.14 -34.48 34.49
C VAL A 125 32.53 -33.49 33.49
N VAL A 126 31.62 -33.98 32.65
CA VAL A 126 30.86 -33.15 31.71
C VAL A 126 29.57 -32.68 32.38
N ILE A 127 29.49 -31.39 32.67
CA ILE A 127 28.28 -30.76 33.19
C ILE A 127 27.42 -30.34 32.00
N ARG A 128 26.21 -30.92 31.90
CA ARG A 128 25.18 -30.51 30.94
C ARG A 128 24.29 -29.45 31.56
N SER A 129 24.22 -28.29 30.91
CA SER A 129 23.24 -27.26 31.21
C SER A 129 22.31 -27.07 30.01
N THR A 130 21.00 -27.11 30.24
CA THR A 130 19.98 -26.79 29.23
C THR A 130 19.20 -25.57 29.71
N ALA A 131 19.21 -24.51 28.91
CA ALA A 131 18.43 -23.30 29.15
C ALA A 131 17.36 -23.19 28.07
N ASN A 132 16.10 -23.06 28.48
CA ASN A 132 15.00 -22.78 27.57
C ASN A 132 14.59 -21.32 27.75
N SER A 133 14.32 -20.63 26.65
CA SER A 133 13.79 -19.28 26.65
C SER A 133 12.59 -19.21 25.71
N PHE A 134 11.55 -18.52 26.16
CA PHE A 134 10.36 -18.22 25.40
C PHE A 134 10.18 -16.71 25.40
N GLY A 135 9.84 -16.15 24.26
CA GLY A 135 9.65 -14.71 24.08
C GLY A 135 8.39 -14.44 23.27
N ALA A 136 7.69 -13.38 23.64
CA ALA A 136 6.60 -12.81 22.85
C ALA A 136 6.85 -11.32 22.71
N SER A 137 6.69 -10.77 21.51
CA SER A 137 6.81 -9.33 21.27
C SER A 137 5.65 -8.84 20.41
N LEU A 138 5.17 -7.64 20.72
CA LEU A 138 4.25 -6.88 19.88
C LEU A 138 4.92 -5.53 19.62
N ASN A 139 5.16 -5.22 18.36
CA ASN A 139 5.78 -3.98 17.92
C ASN A 139 4.74 -3.14 17.16
N LEU A 140 4.67 -1.85 17.50
CA LEU A 140 3.93 -0.85 16.75
C LEU A 140 4.95 0.17 16.26
N SER A 141 5.13 0.29 14.95
CA SER A 141 6.06 1.23 14.32
C SER A 141 5.37 2.14 13.34
#